data_AF-A0A653YHL6-F1
#
_entry.id   AF-A0A653YHL6-F1
#
_cell.length_a   1.000
_cell.length_b   1.000
_cell.length_c   1.000
_cell.angle_alpha   90.00
_cell.angle_beta   90.00
_cell.angle_gamma   90.00
#
_symmetry.space_group_name_H-M   'P 1'
#
loop_
_entity.id
_entity.type
_entity.pdbx_description
1 polymer ?
#
loop_
_entity_poly.entity_id
_entity_poly.type
_entity_poly.pdbx_seq_one_letter_code
_entity_poly.pdbx_strand_id
1 'polypeptide(L)' 'MKFITKMLDGLAFICAALLFLKYAVMSANMMFDWHLRWYFLEDIPHMAIILFILMFVFAVPSEMIKDKQKEKNGRSLE' A
#
# COMPACT_ATOMS: atom_id res chain seq x y z
N MET A 1 -9.35 10.48 -14.80
CA MET A 1 -8.78 9.17 -14.39
C MET A 1 -7.41 9.27 -13.71
N LYS A 2 -6.45 10.07 -14.22
CA LYS A 2 -5.12 10.22 -13.60
C LYS A 2 -5.12 10.52 -12.09
N PHE A 3 -6.08 11.32 -11.61
CA PHE A 3 -6.21 11.64 -10.18
C PHE A 3 -6.58 10.43 -9.33
N ILE A 4 -7.56 9.62 -9.78
CA ILE A 4 -7.97 8.38 -9.10
C ILE A 4 -6.82 7.38 -9.07
N THR A 5 -6.09 7.22 -10.18
CA THR A 5 -4.93 6.33 -10.24
C THR A 5 -3.83 6.78 -9.28
N LYS A 6 -3.59 8.11 -9.18
CA LYS A 6 -2.65 8.67 -8.19
C LYS A 6 -3.09 8.44 -6.75
N MET A 7 -4.38 8.55 -6.45
CA MET A 7 -4.91 8.25 -5.11
C MET A 7 -4.78 6.76 -4.77
N LEU A 8 -5.06 5.87 -5.72
CA LEU A 8 -4.88 4.41 -5.55
C LEU A 8 -3.42 4.06 -5.28
N ASP A 9 -2.50 4.64 -6.05
CA ASP A 9 -1.04 4.48 -5.89
C ASP A 9 -0.60 4.98 -4.51
N GLY A 10 -1.10 6.16 -4.08
CA GLY A 10 -0.88 6.70 -2.75
C GLY A 10 -1.42 5.79 -1.63
N LEU A 11 -2.61 5.23 -1.79
CA LEU A 11 -3.18 4.28 -0.80
C LEU A 11 -2.37 2.99 -0.71
N ALA A 12 -1.91 2.46 -1.84
CA ALA A 12 -1.04 1.28 -1.88
C ALA A 12 0.30 1.56 -1.19
N PHE A 13 0.87 2.75 -1.42
CA PHE A 13 2.08 3.20 -0.73
C PHE A 13 1.89 3.33 0.78
N ILE A 14 0.77 3.92 1.22
CA ILE A 14 0.41 4.01 2.64
C ILE A 14 0.27 2.61 3.25
N CYS A 15 -0.36 1.66 2.57
CA CYS A 15 -0.45 0.26 3.04
C CYS A 15 0.92 -0.38 3.19
N ALA A 16 1.82 -0.19 2.22
CA ALA A 16 3.19 -0.70 2.28
C ALA A 16 3.99 -0.05 3.43
N ALA A 17 3.87 1.26 3.62
CA ALA A 17 4.51 1.99 4.71
C ALA A 17 4.01 1.54 6.08
N LEU A 18 2.70 1.29 6.23
CA LEU A 18 2.11 0.72 7.44
C LEU A 18 2.68 -0.68 7.72
N LEU A 19 2.74 -1.57 6.72
CA LEU A 19 3.35 -2.89 6.88
C LEU A 19 4.82 -2.80 7.31
N PHE A 20 5.58 -1.88 6.72
CA PHE A 20 6.97 -1.66 7.08
C PHE A 20 7.10 -1.15 8.51
N LEU A 21 6.26 -0.20 8.92
CA LEU A 21 6.23 0.32 10.29
C LEU A 21 5.90 -0.79 11.30
N LYS A 22 4.99 -1.73 10.98
CA LYS A 22 4.73 -2.91 11.81
C LYS A 22 6.01 -3.68 12.11
N TYR A 23 6.74 -3.97 11.04
CA TYR A 23 7.96 -4.77 11.11
C TYR A 23 9.06 -4.02 11.85
N ALA A 24 9.18 -2.70 11.62
CA ALA A 24 10.13 -1.85 12.33
C ALA A 24 9.83 -1.78 13.83
N VAL A 25 8.56 -1.63 14.22
CA VAL A 25 8.16 -1.66 15.64
C VAL A 25 8.44 -3.04 16.25
N MET A 26 8.11 -4.14 15.56
CA MET A 26 8.42 -5.49 16.05
C MET A 26 9.92 -5.72 16.21
N SER A 27 10.72 -5.28 15.24
CA SER A 27 12.19 -5.37 15.30
C SER A 27 12.77 -4.50 16.41
N ALA A 28 12.23 -3.30 16.62
CA ALA A 28 12.64 -2.41 17.71
C ALA A 28 12.27 -3.01 19.07
N ASN A 29 11.09 -3.62 19.21
CA ASN A 29 10.69 -4.32 20.42
C ASN A 29 11.62 -5.50 20.73
N MET A 30 12.04 -6.27 19.72
CA MET A 30 13.02 -7.35 19.91
C MET A 30 14.43 -6.85 20.23
N MET A 31 14.86 -5.72 19.66
CA MET A 31 16.24 -5.24 19.75
C MET A 31 16.49 -4.35 20.99
N PHE A 32 15.49 -3.58 21.42
CA PHE A 32 15.59 -2.63 22.53
C PHE A 32 14.78 -3.05 23.78
N ASP A 33 14.14 -4.22 23.76
CA ASP A 33 13.15 -4.67 24.78
C ASP A 33 12.05 -3.63 25.05
N TRP A 34 11.87 -2.71 24.10
CA TRP A 34 10.97 -1.60 24.25
C TRP A 34 9.57 -2.14 24.02
N HIS A 35 8.69 -2.04 25.00
CA HIS A 35 7.32 -2.55 24.87
C HIS A 35 6.44 -1.55 24.08
N LEU A 36 6.90 -1.10 22.90
CA LEU A 36 6.11 -0.20 22.05
C LEU A 36 4.88 -0.95 21.58
N ARG A 37 3.74 -0.59 22.18
CA ARG A 37 2.43 -1.06 21.74
C ARG A 37 1.99 -0.25 20.55
N TRP A 38 1.66 -0.95 19.47
CA TRP A 38 1.21 -0.31 18.25
C TRP A 38 -0.30 -0.12 18.32
N TYR A 39 -0.71 0.87 19.13
CA TYR A 39 -2.10 1.10 19.56
C TYR A 39 -3.15 1.19 18.44
N PHE A 40 -2.75 1.50 17.20
CA PHE A 40 -3.68 1.62 16.08
C PHE A 40 -3.89 0.30 15.31
N LEU A 41 -2.93 -0.62 15.34
CA LEU A 41 -2.90 -1.81 14.46
C LEU A 41 -2.78 -3.15 15.20
N GLU A 42 -2.56 -3.13 16.51
CA GLU A 42 -2.49 -4.32 17.37
C GLU A 42 -3.88 -4.92 17.66
N ASP A 43 -4.92 -4.08 17.64
CA ASP A 43 -6.30 -4.47 17.99
C ASP A 43 -7.04 -5.21 16.87
N ILE A 44 -6.53 -5.17 15.63
CA ILE A 44 -7.22 -5.76 14.48
C ILE A 44 -6.51 -7.06 14.05
N PRO A 45 -7.15 -8.23 14.22
CA PRO A 45 -6.56 -9.53 13.87
C PRO A 45 -6.31 -9.64 12.37
N HIS A 46 -5.26 -10.36 11.98
CA HIS A 46 -4.88 -10.59 10.58
C HIS A 46 -4.60 -9.34 9.73
N MET A 47 -4.37 -8.19 10.35
CA MET A 47 -4.15 -6.91 9.65
C MET A 47 -3.05 -6.92 8.59
N ALA A 48 -1.95 -7.65 8.81
CA ALA A 48 -0.88 -7.72 7.82
C ALA A 48 -1.37 -8.36 6.51
N ILE A 49 -2.20 -9.40 6.62
CA ILE A 49 -2.81 -10.09 5.47
C ILE A 49 -3.84 -9.17 4.81
N ILE A 50 -4.66 -8.47 5.60
CA ILE A 50 -5.65 -7.51 5.09
C ILE A 50 -4.97 -6.39 4.30
N LEU A 51 -3.93 -5.76 4.85
CA LEU A 51 -3.15 -4.71 4.18
C LEU A 51 -2.45 -5.22 2.92
N PHE A 52 -1.95 -6.46 2.95
CA PHE A 52 -1.33 -7.08 1.79
C PHE A 52 -2.33 -7.33 0.66
N ILE A 53 -3.53 -7.83 0.98
CA ILE A 53 -4.61 -8.01 0.01
C ILE A 53 -5.09 -6.65 -0.51
N LEU A 54 -5.26 -5.66 0.36
CA LEU A 54 -5.63 -4.29 -0.01
C LEU A 54 -4.63 -3.67 -0.98
N MET A 55 -3.34 -3.85 -0.74
CA MET A 55 -2.26 -3.38 -1.61
C MET A 55 -2.42 -3.96 -3.02
N PHE A 56 -2.69 -5.27 -3.15
CA PHE A 56 -2.95 -5.90 -4.44
C PHE A 56 -4.22 -5.38 -5.12
N VAL A 57 -5.31 -5.25 -4.36
CA VAL A 57 -6.59 -4.73 -4.85
C VAL A 57 -6.47 -3.30 -5.35
N PHE A 58 -5.58 -2.49 -4.78
CA PHE A 58 -5.32 -1.13 -5.27
C PHE A 58 -4.26 -1.06 -6.37
N ALA A 59 -3.21 -1.86 -6.31
CA ALA A 59 -2.13 -1.82 -7.30
C ALA A 59 -2.56 -2.37 -8.66
N VAL A 60 -3.27 -3.51 -8.71
CA VAL A 60 -3.66 -4.17 -9.97
C VAL A 60 -4.54 -3.26 -10.85
N PRO A 61 -5.64 -2.67 -10.35
CA PRO A 61 -6.45 -1.76 -11.14
C PRO A 61 -5.71 -0.46 -11.49
N SER A 62 -4.84 0.02 -10.59
CA SER A 62 -4.05 1.24 -10.83
C SER A 62 -3.15 1.08 -12.06
N GLU A 63 -2.43 -0.04 -12.15
CA GLU A 63 -1.56 -0.35 -13.27
C GLU A 63 -2.34 -0.63 -14.56
N MET A 64 -3.45 -1.38 -14.50
CA MET A 64 -4.31 -1.61 -15.68
C MET A 64 -4.88 -0.30 -16.25
N ILE A 65 -5.28 0.65 -15.40
CA ILE A 65 -5.81 1.96 -15.84
C ILE A 65 -4.68 2.83 -16.42
N LYS A 66 -3.47 2.81 -15.83
CA LYS A 66 -2.28 3.49 -16.35
C LYS A 66 -1.93 2.98 -17.75
N ASP A 67 -1.96 1.67 -17.95
CA ASP A 67 -1.63 1.04 -19.23
C ASP A 67 -2.62 1.44 -20.34
N LYS A 68 -3.93 1.39 -20.03
CA LYS A 68 -4.98 1.88 -20.94
C LYS A 68 -4.88 3.36 -21.27
N GLN A 69 -4.42 4.20 -20.35
CA GLN A 69 -4.17 5.63 -20.61
C GLN A 69 -2.97 5.83 -21.52
N LYS A 70 -1.90 5.03 -21.36
CA LYS A 70 -0.69 5.10 -22.18
C LYS A 70 -0.97 4.69 -23.62
N GLU A 71 -1.74 3.62 -23.81
CA GLU A 71 -2.20 3.13 -25.13
C GLU A 71 -3.06 4.18 -25.86
N LYS A 72 -3.94 4.88 -25.13
CA LYS A 72 -4.80 5.94 -25.70
C LYS A 72 -4.02 7.19 -26.11
N ASN A 73 -2.96 7.53 -25.38
CA ASN A 73 -2.12 8.68 -25.67
C ASN A 73 -1.10 8.38 -26.79
N GLY A 74 -0.68 7.11 -26.95
CA GLY A 74 0.16 6.67 -28.07
C GLY A 74 -0.56 6.70 -29.42
N ARG A 75 -1.82 6.26 -29.47
CA ARG A 75 -2.65 6.31 -30.70
C ARG A 75 -3.11 7.70 -31.14
N SER A 76 -2.88 8.73 -30.34
CA SER A 76 -3.19 10.12 -30.71
C SER A 76 -2.01 10.82 -31.40
N LEU A 77 -0.86 10.16 -31.49
CA LEU A 77 0.38 10.67 -32.11
C LEU A 77 0.68 9.97 -33.45
N GLU A 78 -0.17 9.05 -33.90
CA GLU A 78 -0.17 8.46 -35.24
C GLU A 78 -1.24 9.07 -36.12
#